data_AF-A0A2J8FZK0-F1
#
_entry.id   AF-A0A2J8FZK0-F1
#
_cell.length_a   1.000
_cell.length_b   1.000
_cell.length_c   1.000
_cell.angle_alpha   90.00
_cell.angle_beta   90.00
_cell.angle_gamma   90.00
#
_symmetry.space_group_name_H-M   'P 1'
#
loop_
_entity.id
_entity.type
_entity.pdbx_description
1 polymer ?
#
loop_
_entity_poly.entity_id
_entity_poly.type
_entity_poly.pdbx_seq_one_letter_code
_entity_poly.pdbx_strand_id
1 'polypeptide(L)' 'MRVSDLEEYRPPKLLGKKAPLNCLVLPDQHQAAWKATQRYNMSFGEYVGALIDRAEGRPNKLDGMQQKAFPIEER' A
#
# COMPACT_ATOMS: atom_id res chain seq x y z
N MET A 1 12.09 -14.80 31.47
CA MET A 1 11.58 -14.33 30.16
C MET A 1 12.79 -14.21 29.24
N ARG A 2 12.98 -15.14 28.31
CA ARG A 2 14.06 -15.01 27.31
C ARG A 2 13.51 -14.11 26.20
N VAL A 3 14.17 -12.98 25.98
CA VAL A 3 13.94 -12.17 24.78
C VAL A 3 14.46 -13.05 23.65
N SER A 4 13.57 -13.56 22.81
CA SER A 4 13.96 -14.24 21.58
C SER A 4 14.88 -13.29 20.82
N ASP A 5 16.06 -13.76 20.41
CA ASP A 5 16.94 -12.99 19.54
C ASP A 5 16.11 -12.51 18.33
N LEU A 6 15.96 -11.19 18.18
CA LEU A 6 15.37 -10.62 16.98
C LEU A 6 16.25 -11.09 15.83
N GLU A 7 15.72 -11.98 14.98
CA GLU A 7 16.45 -12.41 13.79
C GLU A 7 16.88 -11.17 13.00
N GLU A 8 18.18 -11.13 12.66
CA GLU A 8 18.73 -10.05 11.85
C GLU A 8 17.99 -10.02 10.51
N TYR A 9 17.44 -8.86 10.15
CA TYR A 9 16.67 -8.70 8.93
C TYR A 9 17.55 -8.95 7.70
N ARG A 10 17.15 -9.93 6.88
CA ARG A 10 17.79 -10.23 5.59
C ARG A 10 16.83 -9.89 4.45
N PRO A 11 17.04 -8.79 3.71
CA PRO A 11 16.13 -8.41 2.64
C PRO A 11 16.15 -9.44 1.49
N PRO A 12 15.01 -9.70 0.84
CA PRO A 12 14.97 -10.53 -0.35
C PRO A 12 15.70 -9.87 -1.52
N LYS A 13 16.06 -10.67 -2.54
CA LYS A 13 16.64 -10.15 -3.78
C LYS A 13 15.68 -9.17 -4.44
N LEU A 14 16.21 -8.01 -4.85
CA LEU A 14 15.43 -7.00 -5.55
C LEU A 14 15.07 -7.43 -6.97
N LEU A 15 13.88 -7.03 -7.41
CA LEU A 15 13.45 -7.00 -8.80
C LEU A 15 13.44 -5.54 -9.26
N GLY A 16 14.51 -5.13 -9.95
CA GLY A 16 14.78 -3.72 -10.21
C GLY A 16 15.00 -2.95 -8.90
N LYS A 17 14.13 -1.97 -8.60
CA LYS A 17 14.16 -1.17 -7.36
C LYS A 17 13.20 -1.66 -6.27
N LYS A 18 12.50 -2.79 -6.48
CA LYS A 18 11.44 -3.27 -5.57
C LYS A 18 11.84 -4.60 -4.93
N ALA A 19 11.50 -4.76 -3.65
CA ALA A 19 11.58 -6.04 -2.95
C ALA A 19 10.24 -6.78 -3.09
N PRO A 20 10.23 -8.09 -3.40
CA PRO A 20 9.00 -8.86 -3.37
C PRO A 20 8.46 -8.95 -1.94
N LEU A 21 7.16 -8.77 -1.79
CA LEU A 21 6.43 -8.95 -0.53
C LEU A 21 5.36 -10.01 -0.75
N ASN A 22 5.53 -11.18 -0.13
CA ASN A 22 4.50 -12.21 -0.17
C ASN A 22 3.41 -11.86 0.86
N CYS A 23 2.15 -11.77 0.44
CA CYS A 23 1.04 -11.47 1.34
C CYS A 23 -0.21 -12.28 0.97
N LEU A 24 -0.87 -12.80 2.00
CA LEU A 24 -2.21 -13.34 1.93
C LEU A 24 -3.11 -12.41 2.75
N VAL A 25 -4.28 -12.09 2.21
CA VAL A 25 -5.27 -11.22 2.87
C VAL A 25 -6.64 -11.89 2.81
N LEU A 26 -7.55 -11.44 3.66
CA LEU A 26 -8.93 -11.91 3.63
C LEU A 26 -9.62 -11.50 2.32
N PRO A 27 -10.64 -12.25 1.85
CA PRO A 27 -11.37 -11.91 0.61
C PRO A 27 -11.90 -10.47 0.58
N ASP A 28 -12.47 -9.99 1.69
CA ASP A 28 -13.01 -8.64 1.78
C ASP A 28 -11.91 -7.57 1.73
N GLN A 29 -10.74 -7.86 2.32
CA GLN A 29 -9.58 -6.98 2.24
C GLN A 29 -9.03 -6.91 0.82
N HIS A 30 -9.00 -8.05 0.11
CA HIS A 30 -8.62 -8.10 -1.30
C HIS A 30 -9.58 -7.27 -2.16
N GLN A 31 -10.90 -7.41 -1.96
CA GLN A 31 -11.90 -6.63 -2.68
C GLN A 31 -11.77 -5.12 -2.39
N ALA A 32 -11.56 -4.75 -1.13
CA ALA A 32 -11.34 -3.36 -0.74
C ALA A 32 -10.08 -2.78 -1.40
N ALA A 33 -8.98 -3.54 -1.39
CA ALA A 33 -7.74 -3.15 -2.07
C ALA A 33 -7.95 -3.01 -3.59
N TRP A 34 -8.70 -3.91 -4.22
CA TRP A 34 -9.03 -3.80 -5.65
C TRP A 34 -9.83 -2.54 -5.97
N LYS A 35 -10.83 -2.17 -5.14
CA LYS A 35 -11.55 -0.90 -5.31
C LYS A 35 -10.63 0.31 -5.15
N ALA A 36 -9.69 0.24 -4.20
CA ALA A 36 -8.74 1.32 -3.96
C ALA A 36 -7.76 1.50 -5.13
N THR A 37 -7.27 0.42 -5.74
CA THR A 37 -6.38 0.50 -6.92
C THR A 37 -7.06 1.20 -8.09
N GLN A 38 -8.36 0.97 -8.29
CA GLN A 38 -9.17 1.70 -9.28
C GLN A 38 -9.32 3.18 -8.91
N ARG A 39 -9.69 3.46 -7.65
CA ARG A 39 -9.94 4.83 -7.16
C ARG A 39 -8.70 5.73 -7.27
N TYR A 40 -7.53 5.18 -6.98
CA TYR A 40 -6.28 5.94 -6.93
C TYR A 40 -5.38 5.74 -8.16
N ASN A 41 -5.81 4.95 -9.14
CA ASN A 41 -5.02 4.59 -10.32
C ASN A 41 -3.61 4.09 -9.94
N MET A 42 -3.57 3.09 -9.05
CA MET A 42 -2.33 2.49 -8.52
C MET A 42 -2.35 0.99 -8.68
N SER A 43 -1.17 0.37 -8.80
CA SER A 43 -1.05 -1.09 -8.64
C SER A 43 -1.27 -1.52 -7.18
N PHE A 44 -1.58 -2.80 -6.95
CA PHE A 44 -1.69 -3.35 -5.59
C PHE A 44 -0.41 -3.12 -4.76
N GLY A 45 0.76 -3.31 -5.36
CA GLY A 45 2.04 -3.09 -4.68
C GLY A 45 2.27 -1.63 -4.29
N GLU A 46 1.80 -0.69 -5.10
CA GLU A 46 1.84 0.74 -4.73
C GLU A 46 0.86 1.09 -3.63
N TYR A 47 -0.34 0.50 -3.65
CA TYR A 47 -1.31 0.67 -2.60
C TYR A 47 -0.78 0.14 -1.26
N VAL A 48 -0.22 -1.07 -1.24
CA VAL A 48 0.40 -1.65 -0.03
C VAL A 48 1.59 -0.81 0.45
N GLY A 49 2.47 -0.37 -0.46
CA GLY A 49 3.58 0.51 -0.10
C GLY A 49 3.10 1.81 0.56
N ALA A 50 2.06 2.44 0.01
CA ALA A 50 1.50 3.65 0.60
C ALA A 50 0.85 3.43 1.98
N LEU A 51 0.23 2.26 2.21
CA LEU A 51 -0.28 1.90 3.53
C LEU A 51 0.84 1.67 4.56
N ILE A 52 1.97 1.07 4.14
CA ILE A 52 3.15 0.90 4.99
C ILE A 52 3.72 2.27 5.37
N ASP A 53 3.93 3.15 4.39
CA ASP A 53 4.43 4.51 4.64
C ASP A 53 3.50 5.27 5.58
N ARG A 54 2.17 5.17 5.39
CA ARG A 54 1.18 5.77 6.28
C ARG A 54 1.26 5.24 7.71
N ALA A 55 1.40 3.93 7.89
CA ALA A 55 1.51 3.30 9.21
C ALA A 55 2.78 3.74 9.95
N GLU A 56 3.84 4.01 9.19
CA GLU A 56 5.12 4.55 9.68
C GLU A 56 5.11 6.08 9.88
N GLY A 57 3.97 6.75 9.66
CA GLY A 57 3.86 8.21 9.76
C GLY A 57 4.62 8.96 8.66
N ARG A 58 4.97 8.30 7.56
CA ARG A 58 5.69 8.88 6.42
C ARG A 58 4.70 9.44 5.40
N PRO A 59 5.08 10.50 4.66
CA PRO A 59 4.30 10.97 3.53
C PRO A 59 4.10 9.85 2.52
N ASN A 60 2.88 9.67 2.03
CA ASN A 60 2.56 8.58 1.11
C ASN A 60 1.68 9.07 -0.06
N LYS A 61 1.58 8.24 -1.11
CA LYS A 61 0.86 8.62 -2.34
C LYS A 61 -0.66 8.80 -2.16
N LEU A 62 -1.26 8.30 -1.09
CA LEU A 62 -2.70 8.47 -0.82
C LEU A 62 -3.01 9.89 -0.32
N ASP A 63 -2.06 10.55 0.35
CA ASP A 63 -2.28 11.85 0.99
C ASP A 63 -2.59 12.96 -0.03
N GLY A 64 -1.98 12.88 -1.22
CA GLY A 64 -2.17 13.86 -2.30
C GLY A 64 -3.31 13.54 -3.28
N MET A 65 -4.00 12.40 -3.13
CA MET A 65 -5.06 11.96 -4.04
C MET A 65 -6.47 12.12 -3.46
N GLN A 66 -6.69 13.17 -2.68
CA GLN A 66 -8.06 13.62 -2.44
C GLN A 66 -8.69 13.95 -3.80
N GLN A 67 -9.80 13.29 -4.09
CA GLN A 67 -10.51 13.40 -5.37
C GLN A 67 -10.67 14.89 -5.71
N LYS A 68 -10.09 15.31 -6.85
CA LYS A 68 -10.70 16.41 -7.59
C LYS A 68 -12.12 15.93 -7.88
N ALA A 69 -13.09 16.37 -7.08
CA ALA A 69 -14.48 16.24 -7.45
C ALA A 69 -14.59 16.85 -8.84
N PHE A 70 -14.93 16.04 -9.84
CA PHE A 70 -15.29 16.58 -11.14
C PHE A 70 -16.49 17.51 -10.88
N PRO A 71 -16.40 18.82 -11.19
CA PRO A 71 -17.55 19.68 -11.06
C PRO A 71 -18.61 19.13 -12.02
N ILE A 72 -19.72 18.67 -11.47
CA ILE A 72 -20.90 18.33 -12.25
C ILE A 72 -21.38 19.68 -12.76
N GLU A 73 -21.20 19.98 -14.05
CA GLU A 73 -21.88 21.12 -14.68
C GLU A 73 -23.38 20.86 -14.62
N GLU A 74 -24.08 21.56 -13.72
CA GLU A 74 -25.53 21.69 -13.80
C GLU A 74 -25.86 22.42 -15.10
N ARG A 75 -26.57 21.72 -16.00
CA ARG A 75 -27.20 22.31 -17.19
C ARG A 75 -28.59 22.80 -16.86
#